data_AF-A0A347UDA1-F1
#
_entry.id   AF-A0A347UDA1-F1
#
_cell.length_a   1.000
_cell.length_b   1.000
_cell.length_c   1.000
_cell.angle_alpha   90.00
_cell.angle_beta   90.00
_cell.angle_gamma   90.00
#
_symmetry.space_group_name_H-M   'P 1'
#
loop_
_entity.id
_entity.type
_entity.pdbx_description
1 polymer ?
#
loop_
_entity_poly.entity_id
_entity_poly.type
_entity_poly.pdbx_seq_one_letter_code
_entity_poly.pdbx_strand_id
1 'polypeptide(L)'
;MAGSYEKRLMRVLEYIHANPAGDLSLDRLADVAAMSRFHWHRVFHAMTGETCAQATRRIRLHRAACWLVQTDDPVAEVAKRSGYPSAQSFTRAFGEVFGISPGRFRKRGDLTSPFLQLRKGEYPVFPVEIITAPSRRLAAMAHKGPYLEIGNAFQKVAGVFTARNLWPQAQGMLGIYYDDPTTVAAQDLNSHAGVIVGDDFEMPENLQDVRVPDGRMAVMHYKGPYAGLNAAYEYMYGEWLPNSGKEFRDAPGFEVYLNDPMDTAPDDLLTDICVPLKA
;
A
#
# COMPACT_ATOMS: atom_id res chain seq x y z
N MET A 1 -6.47 -9.34 -20.53
CA MET A 1 -6.50 -9.97 -19.19
C MET A 1 -6.34 -8.98 -18.03
N ALA A 2 -6.34 -7.66 -18.27
CA ALA A 2 -6.59 -6.62 -17.26
C ALA A 2 -7.92 -6.76 -16.48
N GLY A 3 -8.83 -7.58 -16.99
CA GLY A 3 -10.18 -7.74 -16.45
C GLY A 3 -10.30 -8.41 -15.08
N SER A 4 -9.30 -9.04 -14.47
CA SER A 4 -9.45 -9.60 -13.09
C SER A 4 -9.37 -8.49 -12.04
N TYR A 5 -8.31 -7.68 -12.08
CA TYR A 5 -8.10 -6.56 -11.16
C TYR A 5 -9.09 -5.43 -11.40
N GLU A 6 -9.40 -5.13 -12.65
CA GLU A 6 -10.47 -4.18 -12.99
C GLU A 6 -11.82 -4.63 -12.42
N LYS A 7 -12.19 -5.91 -12.54
CA LYS A 7 -13.43 -6.43 -11.93
C LYS A 7 -13.42 -6.35 -10.41
N ARG A 8 -12.28 -6.63 -9.76
CA ARG A 8 -12.13 -6.49 -8.30
C ARG A 8 -12.27 -5.03 -7.88
N LEU A 9 -11.63 -4.11 -8.61
CA LEU A 9 -11.76 -2.67 -8.39
C LEU A 9 -13.20 -2.20 -8.55
N MET A 10 -13.86 -2.58 -9.64
CA MET A 10 -15.26 -2.25 -9.89
C MET A 10 -16.17 -2.79 -8.78
N ARG A 11 -15.96 -4.03 -8.32
CA ARG A 11 -16.71 -4.60 -7.20
C ARG A 11 -16.54 -3.80 -5.91
N VAL A 12 -15.32 -3.35 -5.60
CA VAL A 12 -15.09 -2.53 -4.41
C VAL A 12 -15.73 -1.15 -4.56
N LEU A 13 -15.61 -0.51 -5.71
CA LEU A 13 -16.27 0.77 -5.97
C LEU A 13 -17.80 0.63 -5.87
N GLU A 14 -18.38 -0.41 -6.45
CA GLU A 14 -19.81 -0.75 -6.32
C GLU A 14 -20.21 -0.95 -4.86
N TYR A 15 -19.40 -1.65 -4.06
CA TYR A 15 -19.65 -1.84 -2.64
C TYR A 15 -19.63 -0.52 -1.86
N ILE A 16 -18.63 0.33 -2.10
CA ILE A 16 -18.55 1.67 -1.47
C ILE A 16 -19.77 2.51 -1.87
N HIS A 17 -20.16 2.46 -3.14
CA HIS A 17 -21.36 3.15 -3.62
C HIS A 17 -22.63 2.61 -2.96
N ALA A 18 -22.80 1.29 -2.85
CA ALA A 18 -23.99 0.68 -2.26
C ALA A 18 -24.09 0.90 -0.74
N ASN A 19 -22.96 0.96 -0.04
CA ASN A 19 -22.90 0.95 1.43
C ASN A 19 -22.11 2.15 2.01
N PRO A 20 -22.47 3.41 1.71
CA PRO A 20 -21.68 4.56 2.14
C PRO A 20 -21.61 4.71 3.67
N ALA A 21 -22.63 4.31 4.41
CA ALA A 21 -22.64 4.28 5.88
C ALA A 21 -22.16 2.96 6.50
N GLY A 22 -21.85 1.96 5.68
CA GLY A 22 -21.39 0.65 6.13
C GLY A 22 -19.93 0.65 6.56
N ASP A 23 -19.43 -0.55 6.87
CA ASP A 23 -18.02 -0.78 7.10
C ASP A 23 -17.24 -0.65 5.79
N LEU A 24 -16.41 0.39 5.75
CA LEU A 24 -15.50 0.72 4.65
C LEU A 24 -14.04 0.77 5.15
N SER A 25 -13.74 -0.01 6.20
CA SER A 25 -12.37 -0.24 6.65
C SER A 25 -11.53 -0.87 5.54
N LEU A 26 -10.21 -0.67 5.60
CA LEU A 26 -9.31 -1.25 4.60
C LEU A 26 -9.44 -2.78 4.55
N ASP A 27 -9.57 -3.42 5.71
CA ASP A 27 -9.77 -4.87 5.82
C ASP A 27 -11.05 -5.31 5.09
N ARG A 28 -12.16 -4.60 5.32
CA ARG A 28 -13.42 -4.92 4.65
C ARG A 28 -13.36 -4.73 3.14
N LEU A 29 -12.70 -3.67 2.67
CA LEU A 29 -12.55 -3.43 1.24
C LEU A 29 -11.63 -4.45 0.58
N ALA A 30 -10.60 -4.93 1.29
CA ALA A 30 -9.74 -6.01 0.85
C ALA A 30 -10.51 -7.34 0.72
N ASP A 31 -11.37 -7.66 1.69
CA ASP A 31 -12.26 -8.82 1.61
C ASP A 31 -13.16 -8.77 0.36
N VAL A 32 -13.76 -7.60 0.09
CA VAL A 32 -14.61 -7.40 -1.10
C VAL A 32 -13.80 -7.57 -2.39
N ALA A 33 -12.56 -7.08 -2.40
CA ALA A 33 -11.62 -7.30 -3.50
C ALA A 33 -11.17 -8.77 -3.65
N ALA A 34 -11.45 -9.62 -2.65
CA ALA A 34 -10.92 -10.98 -2.50
C ALA A 34 -9.38 -10.99 -2.56
N MET A 35 -8.77 -10.02 -1.88
CA MET A 35 -7.33 -9.81 -1.79
C MET A 35 -6.95 -9.52 -0.35
N SER A 36 -5.67 -9.70 -0.03
CA SER A 36 -5.19 -9.31 1.29
C SER A 36 -5.16 -7.80 1.45
N ARG A 37 -5.30 -7.33 2.70
CA ARG A 37 -5.17 -5.90 3.05
C ARG A 37 -3.86 -5.28 2.54
N PHE A 38 -2.77 -6.06 2.56
CA PHE A 38 -1.43 -5.63 2.18
C PHE A 38 -1.29 -5.38 0.69
N HIS A 39 -2.03 -6.14 -0.12
CA HIS A 39 -1.99 -6.06 -1.57
C HIS A 39 -3.06 -5.12 -2.12
N TRP A 40 -4.26 -5.20 -1.56
CA TRP A 40 -5.42 -4.48 -2.06
C TRP A 40 -5.18 -2.98 -2.09
N HIS A 41 -4.65 -2.39 -1.01
CA HIS A 41 -4.49 -0.95 -0.95
C HIS A 41 -3.49 -0.43 -2.00
N ARG A 42 -2.39 -1.16 -2.26
CA ARG A 42 -1.37 -0.79 -3.27
C ARG A 42 -1.95 -0.86 -4.66
N VAL A 43 -2.68 -1.94 -4.95
CA VAL A 43 -3.38 -2.09 -6.23
C VAL A 43 -4.41 -0.98 -6.41
N PHE A 44 -5.20 -0.67 -5.38
CA PHE A 44 -6.18 0.40 -5.44
C PHE A 44 -5.53 1.76 -5.73
N HIS A 45 -4.48 2.11 -4.97
CA HIS A 45 -3.79 3.37 -5.15
C HIS A 45 -3.14 3.47 -6.53
N ALA A 46 -2.41 2.44 -6.94
CA ALA A 46 -1.73 2.44 -8.22
C ALA A 46 -2.71 2.46 -9.42
N MET A 47 -3.90 1.87 -9.29
CA MET A 47 -4.93 1.89 -10.34
C MET A 47 -5.77 3.19 -10.35
N THR A 48 -5.99 3.83 -9.21
CA THR A 48 -6.93 4.96 -9.09
C THR A 48 -6.26 6.32 -8.87
N GLY A 49 -4.99 6.34 -8.45
CA GLY A 49 -4.26 7.54 -8.06
C GLY A 49 -4.68 8.12 -6.70
N GLU A 50 -5.55 7.44 -5.94
CA GLU A 50 -6.02 7.86 -4.61
C GLU A 50 -6.07 6.67 -3.64
N THR A 51 -6.06 6.94 -2.33
CA THR A 51 -6.17 5.87 -1.32
C THR A 51 -7.63 5.40 -1.16
N CYS A 52 -7.85 4.19 -0.62
CA CYS A 52 -9.21 3.71 -0.34
C CYS A 52 -10.01 4.66 0.56
N ALA A 53 -9.34 5.30 1.52
CA ALA A 53 -9.94 6.27 2.42
C ALA A 53 -10.33 7.58 1.69
N GLN A 54 -9.45 8.06 0.80
CA GLN A 54 -9.74 9.22 -0.06
C GLN A 54 -10.93 8.94 -0.98
N ALA A 55 -10.94 7.79 -1.66
CA ALA A 55 -12.04 7.36 -2.51
C ALA A 55 -13.36 7.22 -1.73
N THR A 56 -13.32 6.62 -0.54
CA THR A 56 -14.48 6.49 0.34
C THR A 56 -15.03 7.85 0.75
N ARG A 57 -14.17 8.77 1.21
CA ARG A 57 -14.58 10.13 1.57
C ARG A 57 -15.19 10.85 0.37
N ARG A 58 -14.56 10.77 -0.79
CA ARG A 58 -15.02 11.34 -2.06
C ARG A 58 -16.41 10.81 -2.44
N ILE A 59 -16.60 9.49 -2.45
CA ILE A 59 -17.88 8.85 -2.80
C ILE A 59 -18.98 9.20 -1.78
N ARG A 60 -18.68 9.16 -0.47
CA ARG A 60 -19.63 9.55 0.60
C ARG A 60 -20.13 10.97 0.42
N LEU A 61 -19.21 11.91 0.20
CA LEU A 61 -19.53 13.33 0.03
C LEU A 61 -20.27 13.60 -1.28
N HIS A 62 -19.90 12.95 -2.37
CA HIS A 62 -20.61 13.05 -3.64
C HIS A 62 -22.05 12.53 -3.54
N ARG A 63 -22.26 11.36 -2.91
CA ARG A 63 -23.63 10.86 -2.65
C ARG A 63 -24.43 11.80 -1.75
N ALA A 64 -23.78 12.37 -0.73
CA ALA A 64 -24.41 13.36 0.13
C ALA A 64 -24.85 14.59 -0.67
N ALA A 65 -24.02 15.09 -1.58
CA ALA A 65 -24.36 16.21 -2.45
C ALA A 65 -25.60 15.90 -3.32
N CYS A 66 -25.67 14.68 -3.89
CA CYS A 66 -26.86 14.23 -4.61
C CYS A 66 -28.10 14.24 -3.71
N TRP A 67 -28.04 13.65 -2.50
CA TRP A 67 -29.17 13.62 -1.57
C TRP A 67 -29.58 15.01 -1.07
N LEU A 68 -28.62 15.90 -0.83
CA LEU A 68 -28.90 17.28 -0.42
C LEU A 68 -29.73 18.04 -1.46
N VAL A 69 -29.53 17.75 -2.75
CA VAL A 69 -30.24 18.42 -3.87
C VAL A 69 -31.53 17.68 -4.24
N GLN A 70 -31.54 16.34 -4.19
CA GLN A 70 -32.65 15.52 -4.66
C GLN A 70 -33.71 15.22 -3.59
N THR A 71 -33.44 15.51 -2.33
CA THR A 71 -34.34 15.20 -1.21
C THR A 71 -34.47 16.38 -0.25
N ASP A 72 -35.56 16.41 0.50
CA ASP A 72 -35.79 17.36 1.59
C ASP A 72 -35.29 16.86 2.95
N ASP A 73 -34.58 15.73 2.98
CA ASP A 73 -34.08 15.11 4.21
C ASP A 73 -33.29 16.12 5.06
N PRO A 74 -33.40 16.13 6.39
CA PRO A 74 -32.58 17.00 7.22
C PRO A 74 -31.08 16.75 6.98
N VAL A 75 -30.25 17.80 7.04
CA VAL A 75 -28.79 17.67 6.85
C VAL A 75 -28.17 16.63 7.79
N ALA A 76 -28.71 16.50 9.00
CA ALA A 76 -28.29 15.48 9.96
C ALA A 76 -28.59 14.04 9.49
N GLU A 77 -29.72 13.83 8.82
CA GLU A 77 -30.08 12.51 8.28
C GLU A 77 -29.22 12.17 7.06
N VAL A 78 -28.97 13.15 6.18
CA VAL A 78 -28.04 12.99 5.06
C VAL A 78 -26.63 12.67 5.55
N ALA A 79 -26.16 13.34 6.60
CA ALA A 79 -24.86 13.06 7.22
C ALA A 79 -24.77 11.60 7.70
N LYS A 80 -25.78 11.14 8.44
CA LYS A 80 -25.86 9.78 8.95
C LYS A 80 -25.88 8.75 7.81
N ARG A 81 -26.71 8.98 6.80
CA ARG A 81 -26.85 8.11 5.62
C ARG A 81 -25.57 8.05 4.77
N SER A 82 -24.76 9.12 4.79
CA SER A 82 -23.43 9.17 4.15
C SER A 82 -22.30 8.62 5.03
N GLY A 83 -22.59 8.09 6.22
CA GLY A 83 -21.59 7.45 7.09
C GLY A 83 -20.80 8.41 7.97
N TYR A 84 -21.33 9.62 8.24
CA TYR A 84 -20.74 10.55 9.19
C TYR A 84 -21.40 10.42 10.56
N PRO A 85 -20.62 10.39 11.66
CA PRO A 85 -21.15 10.20 13.01
C PRO A 85 -21.94 11.41 13.54
N SER A 86 -21.75 12.60 12.94
CA SER A 86 -22.45 13.81 13.34
C SER A 86 -22.66 14.77 12.15
N ALA A 87 -23.67 15.63 12.24
CA ALA A 87 -23.89 16.69 11.26
C ALA A 87 -22.74 17.71 11.23
N GLN A 88 -22.04 17.91 12.35
CA GLN A 88 -20.93 18.84 12.45
C GLN A 88 -19.69 18.33 11.68
N SER A 89 -19.31 17.06 11.89
CA SER A 89 -18.19 16.44 11.16
C SER A 89 -18.48 16.37 9.65
N PHE A 90 -19.72 16.08 9.28
CA PHE A 90 -20.18 16.15 7.89
C PHE A 90 -20.06 17.57 7.31
N THR A 91 -20.59 18.58 8.00
CA THR A 91 -20.59 19.97 7.51
C THR A 91 -19.18 20.48 7.26
N ARG A 92 -18.23 20.17 8.15
CA ARG A 92 -16.82 20.49 7.96
C ARG A 92 -16.24 19.78 6.74
N ALA A 93 -16.38 18.46 6.67
CA ALA A 93 -15.82 17.67 5.57
C ALA A 93 -16.41 18.04 4.21
N PHE A 94 -17.71 18.39 4.17
CA PHE A 94 -18.41 18.85 2.97
C PHE A 94 -17.93 20.22 2.54
N GLY A 95 -17.79 21.17 3.49
CA GLY A 95 -17.29 22.52 3.21
C GLY A 95 -15.85 22.54 2.70
N GLU A 96 -14.98 21.67 3.23
CA GLU A 96 -13.59 21.51 2.76
C GLU A 96 -13.50 21.11 1.28
N VAL A 97 -14.49 20.35 0.78
CA VAL A 97 -14.51 19.86 -0.61
C VAL A 97 -15.28 20.79 -1.54
N PHE A 98 -16.50 21.20 -1.16
CA PHE A 98 -17.41 21.92 -2.03
C PHE A 98 -17.33 23.45 -1.84
N GLY A 99 -16.52 23.93 -0.89
CA GLY A 99 -16.31 25.36 -0.60
C GLY A 99 -17.49 26.06 0.08
N ILE A 100 -18.62 25.38 0.27
CA ILE A 100 -19.85 25.93 0.88
C ILE A 100 -20.50 24.91 1.83
N SER A 101 -21.36 25.40 2.72
CA SER A 101 -22.08 24.52 3.66
C SER A 101 -23.15 23.67 2.97
N PRO A 102 -23.50 22.48 3.51
CA PRO A 102 -24.55 21.62 2.97
C PRO A 102 -25.89 22.31 2.71
N GLY A 103 -26.33 23.17 3.63
CA GLY A 103 -27.59 23.91 3.48
C GLY A 103 -27.56 24.96 2.37
N ARG A 104 -26.41 25.62 2.15
CA ARG A 104 -26.23 26.51 0.99
C ARG A 104 -26.14 25.72 -0.31
N PHE A 105 -25.46 24.58 -0.28
CA PHE A 105 -25.36 23.68 -1.43
C PHE A 105 -26.73 23.20 -1.91
N ARG A 106 -27.61 22.76 -0.98
CA ARG A 106 -29.01 22.42 -1.28
C ARG A 106 -29.75 23.55 -2.01
N LYS A 107 -29.67 24.78 -1.48
CA LYS A 107 -30.35 25.94 -2.07
C LYS A 107 -29.82 26.31 -3.46
N ARG A 108 -28.56 25.98 -3.76
CA ARG A 108 -27.94 26.23 -5.07
C ARG A 108 -28.43 25.23 -6.14
N GLY A 109 -28.75 23.99 -5.75
CA GLY A 109 -29.31 22.97 -6.65
C GLY A 109 -28.34 22.44 -7.72
N ASP A 110 -27.05 22.74 -7.61
CA ASP A 110 -26.02 22.44 -8.60
C ASP A 110 -25.26 21.17 -8.22
N LEU A 111 -25.20 20.19 -9.14
CA LEU A 111 -24.53 18.89 -8.93
C LEU A 111 -23.12 18.83 -9.51
N THR A 112 -22.50 19.96 -9.82
CA THR A 112 -21.14 19.98 -10.37
C THR A 112 -20.15 19.32 -9.40
N SER A 113 -19.54 18.22 -9.85
CA SER A 113 -18.62 17.40 -9.04
C SER A 113 -17.19 17.95 -9.11
N PRO A 114 -16.58 18.39 -7.99
CA PRO A 114 -15.20 18.87 -7.96
C PRO A 114 -14.16 17.75 -8.12
N PHE A 115 -14.63 16.50 -8.21
CA PHE A 115 -13.80 15.30 -8.06
C PHE A 115 -13.33 14.66 -9.37
N LEU A 116 -13.76 15.19 -10.52
CA LEU A 116 -13.35 14.68 -11.84
C LEU A 116 -12.02 15.32 -12.26
N GLN A 117 -10.92 14.95 -11.59
CA GLN A 117 -9.57 15.12 -12.11
C GLN A 117 -8.95 13.73 -12.26
N LEU A 118 -9.06 13.16 -13.46
CA LEU A 118 -8.41 11.90 -13.82
C LEU A 118 -6.90 12.15 -13.89
N ARG A 119 -6.14 11.68 -12.89
CA ARG A 119 -4.68 11.63 -12.99
C ARG A 119 -4.28 10.37 -13.76
N LYS A 120 -3.81 10.55 -14.99
CA LYS A 120 -3.01 9.57 -15.72
C LYS A 120 -1.54 9.90 -15.43
N GLY A 121 -0.86 9.11 -14.61
CA GLY A 121 0.59 9.19 -14.49
C GLY A 121 1.26 8.41 -15.61
N GLU A 122 2.34 8.95 -16.18
CA GLU A 122 3.31 8.17 -16.95
C GLU A 122 4.29 7.54 -15.96
N TYR A 123 4.40 6.21 -15.94
CA TYR A 123 5.33 5.51 -15.05
C TYR A 123 6.62 5.15 -15.79
N PRO A 124 7.78 5.17 -15.12
CA PRO A 124 8.99 4.56 -15.67
C PRO A 124 8.78 3.05 -15.82
N VAL A 125 9.24 2.48 -16.95
CA VAL A 125 9.17 1.03 -17.19
C VAL A 125 10.32 0.34 -16.48
N PHE A 126 10.00 -0.59 -15.58
CA PHE A 126 11.00 -1.42 -14.87
C PHE A 126 10.95 -2.86 -15.39
N PRO A 127 12.11 -3.52 -15.61
CA PRO A 127 12.14 -4.93 -15.98
C PRO A 127 11.66 -5.80 -14.81
N VAL A 128 10.67 -6.66 -15.09
CA VAL A 128 10.11 -7.60 -14.11
C VAL A 128 10.27 -9.03 -14.62
N GLU A 129 10.96 -9.86 -13.85
CA GLU A 129 11.15 -11.28 -14.10
C GLU A 129 10.25 -12.12 -13.19
N ILE A 130 9.84 -13.29 -13.68
CA ILE A 130 9.08 -14.24 -12.87
C ILE A 130 9.97 -15.44 -12.58
N ILE A 131 10.38 -15.58 -11.32
CA ILE A 131 11.24 -16.67 -10.86
C ILE A 131 10.50 -17.56 -9.87
N THR A 132 11.02 -18.77 -9.66
CA THR A 132 10.65 -19.60 -8.51
C THR A 132 11.77 -19.49 -7.50
N ALA A 133 11.48 -18.89 -6.34
CA ALA A 133 12.46 -18.66 -5.29
C ALA A 133 12.26 -19.67 -4.14
N PRO A 134 13.36 -20.13 -3.50
CA PRO A 134 13.27 -20.94 -2.28
C PRO A 134 12.83 -20.11 -1.08
N SER A 135 12.39 -20.77 -0.02
CA SER A 135 12.06 -20.11 1.24
C SER A 135 13.33 -19.49 1.82
N ARG A 136 13.23 -18.28 2.38
CA ARG A 136 14.36 -17.60 3.00
C ARG A 136 14.10 -17.41 4.48
N ARG A 137 15.13 -17.67 5.28
CA ARG A 137 15.13 -17.41 6.72
C ARG A 137 15.88 -16.11 6.99
N LEU A 138 15.31 -15.27 7.84
CA LEU A 138 15.80 -13.93 8.11
C LEU A 138 16.08 -13.78 9.61
N ALA A 139 17.31 -13.38 9.94
CA ALA A 139 17.65 -12.88 11.26
C ALA A 139 17.32 -11.38 11.29
N ALA A 140 16.19 -11.02 11.88
CA ALA A 140 15.53 -9.74 11.66
C ALA A 140 15.29 -8.94 12.95
N MET A 141 15.12 -7.63 12.80
CA MET A 141 14.51 -6.77 13.81
C MET A 141 13.26 -6.11 13.23
N ALA A 142 12.21 -6.05 14.04
CA ALA A 142 11.04 -5.26 13.72
C ALA A 142 11.38 -3.77 13.79
N HIS A 143 10.88 -3.02 12.82
CA HIS A 143 10.91 -1.56 12.76
C HIS A 143 9.48 -1.04 12.76
N LYS A 144 9.23 -0.03 13.59
CA LYS A 144 7.97 0.71 13.58
C LYS A 144 8.27 2.19 13.39
N GLY A 145 7.73 2.78 12.34
CA GLY A 145 8.01 4.16 11.96
C GLY A 145 8.32 4.32 10.46
N PRO A 146 8.75 5.51 10.04
CA PRO A 146 8.96 5.82 8.62
C PRO A 146 9.87 4.78 7.94
N TYR A 147 9.49 4.30 6.76
CA TYR A 147 10.30 3.33 6.02
C TYR A 147 11.67 3.85 5.62
N LEU A 148 11.82 5.16 5.40
CA LEU A 148 13.13 5.78 5.17
C LEU A 148 14.06 5.66 6.40
N GLU A 149 13.52 5.41 7.59
CA GLU A 149 14.30 5.22 8.83
C GLU A 149 14.57 3.75 9.14
N ILE A 150 14.15 2.81 8.29
CA ILE A 150 14.41 1.37 8.48
C ILE A 150 15.91 1.05 8.56
N GLY A 151 16.77 1.92 8.02
CA GLY A 151 18.23 1.85 8.17
C GLY A 151 18.69 1.73 9.62
N ASN A 152 17.96 2.32 10.58
CA ASN A 152 18.27 2.18 12.02
C ASN A 152 18.12 0.73 12.51
N ALA A 153 17.14 -0.01 11.99
CA ALA A 153 16.98 -1.43 12.30
C ALA A 153 18.07 -2.27 11.62
N PHE A 154 18.41 -1.98 10.37
CA PHE A 154 19.55 -2.60 9.68
C PHE A 154 20.86 -2.39 10.44
N GLN A 155 21.14 -1.18 10.94
CA GLN A 155 22.34 -0.89 11.73
C GLN A 155 22.41 -1.72 13.02
N LYS A 156 21.28 -1.93 13.69
CA LYS A 156 21.24 -2.78 14.89
C LYS A 156 21.51 -4.24 14.54
N VAL A 157 20.88 -4.78 13.49
CA VAL A 157 21.13 -6.14 13.00
C VAL A 157 22.61 -6.29 12.62
N ALA A 158 23.15 -5.35 11.84
CA ALA A 158 24.55 -5.32 11.44
C ALA A 158 25.49 -5.29 12.66
N GLY A 159 25.18 -4.51 13.69
CA GLY A 159 25.95 -4.45 14.94
C GLY A 159 26.02 -5.80 15.64
N VAL A 160 24.92 -6.58 15.65
CA VAL A 160 24.90 -7.95 16.21
C VAL A 160 25.77 -8.89 15.38
N PHE A 161 25.64 -8.83 14.05
CA PHE A 161 26.44 -9.65 13.14
C PHE A 161 27.93 -9.34 13.26
N THR A 162 28.32 -8.08 13.42
CA THR A 162 29.71 -7.68 13.65
C THR A 162 30.21 -8.16 15.01
N ALA A 163 29.48 -7.87 16.10
CA ALA A 163 29.93 -8.19 17.46
C ALA A 163 30.09 -9.69 17.71
N ARG A 164 29.32 -10.52 17.00
CA ARG A 164 29.34 -11.99 17.12
C ARG A 164 30.07 -12.68 15.97
N ASN A 165 30.70 -11.93 15.06
CA ASN A 165 31.41 -12.44 13.89
C ASN A 165 30.56 -13.38 13.00
N LEU A 166 29.30 -12.98 12.73
CA LEU A 166 28.31 -13.77 11.99
C LEU A 166 28.23 -13.41 10.50
N TRP A 167 28.93 -12.37 10.04
CA TRP A 167 28.98 -11.98 8.62
C TRP A 167 29.38 -13.11 7.65
N PRO A 168 30.28 -14.05 7.99
CA PRO A 168 30.55 -15.19 7.13
C PRO A 168 29.34 -16.10 6.84
N GLN A 169 28.27 -16.00 7.64
CA GLN A 169 27.03 -16.76 7.50
C GLN A 169 25.90 -15.94 6.83
N ALA A 170 26.15 -14.66 6.53
CA ALA A 170 25.19 -13.78 5.88
C ALA A 170 25.10 -14.08 4.38
N GLN A 171 23.88 -14.16 3.85
CA GLN A 171 23.61 -14.44 2.43
C GLN A 171 23.00 -13.25 1.68
N GLY A 172 22.75 -12.13 2.39
CA GLY A 172 22.20 -10.90 1.82
C GLY A 172 21.37 -10.11 2.84
N MET A 173 21.01 -8.88 2.50
CA MET A 173 20.12 -8.05 3.32
C MET A 173 18.73 -8.01 2.72
N LEU A 174 17.70 -8.05 3.57
CA LEU A 174 16.31 -8.10 3.14
C LEU A 174 15.42 -7.26 4.07
N GLY A 175 14.55 -6.46 3.45
CA GLY A 175 13.51 -5.67 4.12
C GLY A 175 12.12 -6.19 3.79
N ILE A 176 11.26 -6.40 4.79
CA ILE A 176 9.85 -6.79 4.59
C ILE A 176 8.96 -5.60 4.93
N TYR A 177 8.08 -5.23 4.01
CA TYR A 177 7.24 -4.04 4.13
C TYR A 177 5.76 -4.41 4.13
N TYR A 178 5.12 -4.29 5.30
CA TYR A 178 3.75 -4.74 5.49
C TYR A 178 2.72 -3.69 5.04
N ASP A 179 3.00 -2.40 5.24
CA ASP A 179 2.04 -1.31 5.11
C ASP A 179 2.29 -0.42 3.87
N ASP A 180 1.34 0.47 3.55
CA ASP A 180 1.56 1.57 2.60
C ASP A 180 2.00 2.83 3.35
N PRO A 181 3.11 3.49 2.96
CA PRO A 181 3.40 4.84 3.42
C PRO A 181 2.34 5.88 3.00
N THR A 182 1.52 5.64 1.98
CA THR A 182 0.46 6.58 1.54
C THR A 182 -0.85 6.42 2.32
N THR A 183 -1.08 5.26 2.95
CA THR A 183 -2.35 4.94 3.63
C THR A 183 -2.21 4.83 5.15
N VAL A 184 -1.05 4.40 5.64
CA VAL A 184 -0.75 4.27 7.07
C VAL A 184 0.14 5.44 7.48
N ALA A 185 -0.17 6.05 8.62
CA ALA A 185 0.62 7.16 9.15
C ALA A 185 2.07 6.72 9.34
N ALA A 186 3.04 7.61 9.03
CA ALA A 186 4.45 7.25 9.03
C ALA A 186 4.92 6.60 10.35
N GLN A 187 4.40 7.04 11.50
CA GLN A 187 4.73 6.45 12.81
C GLN A 187 4.15 5.04 13.06
N ASP A 188 3.16 4.62 12.29
CA ASP A 188 2.45 3.35 12.45
C ASP A 188 2.82 2.29 11.41
N LEU A 189 3.71 2.64 10.48
CA LEU A 189 4.26 1.74 9.48
C LEU A 189 5.09 0.64 10.15
N ASN A 190 4.82 -0.61 9.77
CA ASN A 190 5.53 -1.78 10.25
C ASN A 190 6.41 -2.34 9.13
N SER A 191 7.63 -2.70 9.49
CA SER A 191 8.54 -3.43 8.61
C SER A 191 9.48 -4.32 9.42
N HIS A 192 10.15 -5.24 8.74
CA HIS A 192 11.28 -5.97 9.29
C HIS A 192 12.52 -5.70 8.46
N ALA A 193 13.63 -5.42 9.14
CA ALA A 193 14.96 -5.34 8.54
C ALA A 193 15.76 -6.54 9.00
N GLY A 194 16.43 -7.24 8.09
CA GLY A 194 17.23 -8.39 8.50
C GLY A 194 18.24 -8.86 7.49
N VAL A 195 18.98 -9.88 7.91
CA VAL A 195 20.00 -10.57 7.11
C VAL A 195 19.52 -11.98 6.80
N ILE A 196 19.63 -12.38 5.54
CA ILE A 196 19.31 -13.73 5.07
C ILE A 196 20.36 -14.68 5.63
N VAL A 197 19.89 -15.76 6.26
CA VAL A 197 20.73 -16.76 6.93
C VAL A 197 20.33 -18.16 6.50
N GLY A 198 21.23 -19.12 6.66
CA GLY A 198 20.95 -20.54 6.42
C GLY A 198 19.98 -21.14 7.44
N ASP A 199 19.37 -22.27 7.12
CA ASP A 199 18.45 -22.96 8.03
C ASP A 199 19.16 -23.45 9.31
N ASP A 200 20.45 -23.80 9.25
CA ASP A 200 21.26 -24.23 10.40
C ASP A 200 21.78 -23.06 11.27
N PHE A 201 21.42 -21.82 10.95
CA PHE A 201 21.89 -20.64 11.67
C PHE A 201 21.32 -20.58 13.10
N GLU A 202 22.20 -20.38 14.08
CA GLU A 202 21.80 -20.22 15.48
C GLU A 202 21.35 -18.78 15.73
N MET A 203 20.05 -18.59 15.98
CA MET A 203 19.45 -17.25 16.12
C MET A 203 19.89 -16.57 17.42
N PRO A 204 20.51 -15.38 17.37
CA PRO A 204 20.75 -14.58 18.56
C PRO A 204 19.45 -14.19 19.27
N GLU A 205 19.40 -14.22 20.60
CA GLU A 205 18.21 -13.88 21.40
C GLU A 205 17.61 -12.50 21.09
N ASN A 206 18.43 -11.57 20.61
CA ASN A 206 18.03 -10.21 20.28
C ASN A 206 17.55 -10.02 18.84
N LEU A 207 17.51 -11.10 18.04
CA LEU A 207 16.98 -11.11 16.68
C LEU A 207 15.76 -12.01 16.60
N GLN A 208 14.84 -11.66 15.70
CA GLN A 208 13.65 -12.42 15.39
C GLN A 208 13.93 -13.35 14.22
N ASP A 209 13.44 -14.59 14.33
CA ASP A 209 13.42 -15.55 13.23
C ASP A 209 12.18 -15.30 12.36
N VAL A 210 12.39 -14.71 11.18
CA VAL A 210 11.32 -14.39 10.24
C VAL A 210 11.50 -15.18 8.96
N ARG A 211 10.43 -15.84 8.47
CA ARG A 211 10.49 -16.68 7.29
C ARG A 211 9.70 -16.08 6.13
N VAL A 212 10.35 -15.99 4.98
CA VAL A 212 9.73 -15.63 3.70
C VAL A 212 9.36 -16.94 2.98
N PRO A 213 8.10 -17.10 2.54
CA PRO A 213 7.64 -18.33 1.91
C PRO A 213 8.31 -18.54 0.55
N ASP A 214 8.43 -19.80 0.15
CA ASP A 214 8.88 -20.20 -1.18
C ASP A 214 7.79 -20.00 -2.25
N GLY A 215 8.22 -20.12 -3.50
CA GLY A 215 7.32 -20.27 -4.64
C GLY A 215 7.57 -19.25 -5.75
N ARG A 216 6.57 -19.10 -6.62
CA ARG A 216 6.62 -18.19 -7.76
C ARG A 216 6.57 -16.75 -7.27
N MET A 217 7.46 -15.90 -7.78
CA MET A 217 7.58 -14.50 -7.40
C MET A 217 7.77 -13.63 -8.64
N ALA A 218 7.22 -12.42 -8.61
CA ALA A 218 7.60 -11.34 -9.52
C ALA A 218 8.75 -10.57 -8.89
N VAL A 219 9.88 -10.49 -9.58
CA VAL A 219 11.08 -9.77 -9.15
C VAL A 219 11.30 -8.62 -10.11
N MET A 220 11.23 -7.41 -9.57
CA MET A 220 11.49 -6.18 -10.31
C MET A 220 12.84 -5.63 -9.90
N HIS A 221 13.73 -5.48 -10.88
CA HIS A 221 15.08 -4.96 -10.65
C HIS A 221 15.06 -3.44 -10.71
N TYR A 222 15.23 -2.81 -9.55
CA TYR A 222 15.29 -1.36 -9.41
C TYR A 222 16.74 -0.90 -9.29
N LYS A 223 17.13 0.03 -10.17
CA LYS A 223 18.40 0.77 -10.08
C LYS A 223 18.09 2.23 -9.76
N GLY A 224 18.62 2.74 -8.66
CA GLY A 224 18.51 4.14 -8.27
C GLY A 224 18.28 4.38 -6.79
N PRO A 225 18.05 5.63 -6.38
CA PRO A 225 17.96 6.00 -4.97
C PRO A 225 16.70 5.45 -4.31
N TYR A 226 16.76 5.09 -3.02
CA TYR A 226 15.61 4.57 -2.27
C TYR A 226 14.37 5.48 -2.29
N ALA A 227 14.55 6.79 -2.48
CA ALA A 227 13.44 7.73 -2.66
C ALA A 227 12.56 7.41 -3.90
N GLY A 228 13.12 6.77 -4.93
CA GLY A 228 12.42 6.37 -6.14
C GLY A 228 11.76 5.00 -6.07
N LEU A 229 11.94 4.23 -4.99
CA LEU A 229 11.28 2.92 -4.81
C LEU A 229 9.76 3.05 -4.86
N ASN A 230 9.19 4.16 -4.35
CA ASN A 230 7.75 4.39 -4.41
C ASN A 230 7.21 4.33 -5.86
N ALA A 231 7.86 5.03 -6.79
CA ALA A 231 7.48 5.00 -8.21
C ALA A 231 7.60 3.60 -8.82
N ALA A 232 8.58 2.80 -8.38
CA ALA A 232 8.71 1.40 -8.80
C ALA A 232 7.53 0.55 -8.28
N TYR A 233 7.13 0.70 -7.01
CA TYR A 233 5.93 0.05 -6.48
C TYR A 233 4.66 0.49 -7.21
N GLU A 234 4.50 1.78 -7.52
CA GLU A 234 3.35 2.27 -8.29
C GLU A 234 3.31 1.63 -9.70
N TYR A 235 4.45 1.53 -10.39
CA TYR A 235 4.53 0.83 -11.68
C TYR A 235 4.18 -0.66 -11.55
N MET A 236 4.77 -1.36 -10.56
CA MET A 236 4.60 -2.79 -10.38
C MET A 236 3.13 -3.16 -10.13
N TYR A 237 2.45 -2.40 -9.28
CA TYR A 237 1.06 -2.67 -8.88
C TYR A 237 0.02 -2.02 -9.81
N GLY A 238 0.35 -0.90 -10.45
CA GLY A 238 -0.58 -0.11 -11.27
C GLY A 238 -0.51 -0.41 -12.76
N GLU A 239 0.66 -0.76 -13.28
CA GLU A 239 0.88 -0.96 -14.71
C GLU A 239 1.28 -2.40 -15.04
N TRP A 240 2.34 -2.92 -14.41
CA TRP A 240 2.82 -4.27 -14.71
C TRP A 240 1.81 -5.33 -14.29
N LEU A 241 1.36 -5.34 -13.03
CA LEU A 241 0.49 -6.38 -12.49
C LEU A 241 -0.82 -6.53 -13.29
N PRO A 242 -1.59 -5.46 -13.57
CA PRO A 242 -2.84 -5.59 -14.33
C PRO A 242 -2.62 -6.12 -15.76
N ASN A 243 -1.46 -5.83 -16.37
CA ASN A 243 -1.15 -6.25 -17.73
C ASN A 243 -0.46 -7.62 -17.81
N SER A 244 0.17 -8.09 -16.72
CA SER A 244 0.93 -9.35 -16.67
C SER A 244 0.08 -10.62 -16.74
N GLY A 245 -1.23 -10.52 -16.43
CA GLY A 245 -2.11 -11.69 -16.27
C GLY A 245 -1.77 -12.57 -15.07
N LYS A 246 -0.96 -12.09 -14.12
CA LYS A 246 -0.62 -12.79 -12.87
C LYS A 246 -1.49 -12.28 -11.73
N GLU A 247 -1.61 -13.09 -10.68
CA GLU A 247 -2.18 -12.65 -9.41
C GLU A 247 -1.15 -12.76 -8.30
N PHE A 248 -1.08 -11.75 -7.44
CA PHE A 248 -0.26 -11.80 -6.24
C PHE A 248 -0.89 -12.70 -5.16
N ARG A 249 -0.02 -13.42 -4.44
CA ARG A 249 -0.37 -14.25 -3.29
C ARG A 249 -0.60 -13.36 -2.07
N ASP A 250 -1.42 -13.84 -1.14
CA ASP A 250 -1.57 -13.20 0.16
C ASP A 250 -0.32 -13.41 1.04
N ALA A 251 0.73 -12.65 0.74
CA ALA A 251 1.98 -12.61 1.49
C ALA A 251 2.66 -11.26 1.25
N PRO A 252 3.40 -10.69 2.23
CA PRO A 252 4.04 -9.38 2.06
C PRO A 252 5.09 -9.41 0.94
N GLY A 253 5.22 -8.28 0.24
CA GLY A 253 6.37 -8.02 -0.62
C GLY A 253 7.60 -7.71 0.22
N PHE A 254 8.78 -7.97 -0.33
CA PHE A 254 10.05 -7.69 0.31
C PHE A 254 11.08 -7.18 -0.69
N GLU A 255 12.07 -6.49 -0.17
CA GLU A 255 13.19 -5.93 -0.92
C GLU A 255 14.46 -6.69 -0.58
N VAL A 256 15.22 -7.08 -1.59
CA VAL A 256 16.58 -7.61 -1.42
C VAL A 256 17.56 -6.56 -1.88
N TYR A 257 18.44 -6.12 -0.98
CA TYR A 257 19.47 -5.13 -1.29
C TYR A 257 20.70 -5.85 -1.82
N LEU A 258 21.05 -5.58 -3.09
CA LEU A 258 22.13 -6.28 -3.78
C LEU A 258 23.50 -5.62 -3.60
N ASN A 259 23.53 -4.37 -3.14
CA ASN A 259 24.75 -3.62 -2.84
C ASN A 259 24.60 -2.74 -1.58
N ASP A 260 25.73 -2.32 -1.02
CA ASP A 260 25.78 -1.57 0.23
C ASP A 260 25.65 -0.06 -0.02
N PRO A 261 24.67 0.63 0.59
CA PRO A 261 24.53 2.07 0.46
C PRO A 261 25.63 2.91 1.11
N MET A 262 26.50 2.33 1.93
CA MET A 262 27.67 3.01 2.48
C MET A 262 28.80 3.14 1.46
N ASP A 263 28.90 2.18 0.52
CA ASP A 263 29.98 2.09 -0.47
C ASP A 263 29.50 2.33 -1.91
N THR A 264 28.19 2.47 -2.12
CA THR A 264 27.56 2.66 -3.43
C THR A 264 26.88 4.01 -3.53
N ALA A 265 27.11 4.72 -4.63
CA ALA A 265 26.39 5.96 -4.93
C ALA A 265 24.87 5.71 -5.03
N PRO A 266 24.00 6.64 -4.60
CA PRO A 266 22.56 6.45 -4.62
C PRO A 266 21.98 6.05 -5.99
N ASP A 267 22.52 6.58 -7.08
CA ASP A 267 22.07 6.26 -8.44
C ASP A 267 22.49 4.86 -8.91
N ASP A 268 23.45 4.24 -8.23
CA ASP A 268 23.97 2.90 -8.52
C ASP A 268 23.44 1.83 -7.55
N LEU A 269 22.58 2.20 -6.59
CA LEU A 269 21.93 1.25 -5.70
C LEU A 269 21.06 0.27 -6.49
N LEU A 270 21.17 -1.01 -6.14
CA LEU A 270 20.46 -2.10 -6.77
C LEU A 270 19.56 -2.78 -5.73
N THR A 271 18.26 -2.76 -5.98
CA THR A 271 17.24 -3.35 -5.11
C THR A 271 16.32 -4.23 -5.93
N ASP A 272 16.14 -5.48 -5.50
CA ASP A 272 15.15 -6.38 -6.07
C ASP A 272 13.87 -6.27 -5.25
N ILE A 273 12.79 -5.79 -5.87
CA ILE A 273 11.45 -5.80 -5.28
C ILE A 273 10.79 -7.12 -5.63
N CYS A 274 10.58 -7.95 -4.63
CA CYS A 274 10.02 -9.30 -4.76
C CYS A 274 8.60 -9.34 -4.22
N VAL A 275 7.64 -9.72 -5.08
CA VAL A 275 6.24 -9.92 -4.67
C VAL A 275 5.78 -11.35 -4.97
N PRO A 276 5.31 -12.10 -3.95
CA PRO A 276 4.80 -13.46 -4.13
C PRO A 276 3.63 -13.55 -5.12
N LEU A 277 3.69 -14.52 -6.04
CA LEU A 277 2.60 -14.84 -6.99
C LEU A 277 1.76 -16.03 -6.51
N LYS A 278 0.48 -16.06 -6.89
CA LYS A 278 -0.33 -17.27 -6.84
C LYS A 278 0.21 -18.31 -7.83
N ALA A 279 0.05 -19.58 -7.44
CA ALA A 279 0.46 -20.74 -8.24
C ALA A 279 -0.27 -20.76 -9.59
#